data_AF-A0A355SGE4-F1
#
_entry.id   AF-A0A355SGE4-F1
#
_cell.length_a   1.000
_cell.length_b   1.000
_cell.length_c   1.000
_cell.angle_alpha   90.00
_cell.angle_beta   90.00
_cell.angle_gamma   90.00
#
_symmetry.space_group_name_H-M   'P 1'
#
loop_
_entity.id
_entity.type
_entity.pdbx_description
1 polymer ?
#
loop_
_entity_poly.entity_id
_entity_poly.type
_entity_poly.pdbx_seq_one_letter_code
_entity_poly.pdbx_strand_id
1 'polypeptide(L)'
;ALENGDLDDTVTVGKEVLMVPWDSSKAYLKVGEQITLRELLMGLMLPSGNDAADTIAVYIGRKAAGDMSLDETKAMDKFVELMNKRA
;
A
#
# COMPACT_ATOMS: atom_id res chain seq x y z
N ALA A 1 3.06 -8.15 -1.46
CA ALA A 1 2.44 -7.79 -2.75
C ALA A 1 2.31 -9.01 -3.67
N LEU A 2 3.42 -9.56 -4.19
CA LEU A 2 3.41 -10.64 -5.20
C LEU A 2 2.65 -11.91 -4.82
N GLU A 3 2.62 -12.27 -3.53
CA GLU A 3 1.93 -13.48 -3.07
C GLU A 3 0.43 -13.28 -2.81
N ASN A 4 -0.02 -12.03 -2.66
CA ASN A 4 -1.38 -11.70 -2.21
C ASN A 4 -2.11 -10.74 -3.17
N GLY A 5 -1.46 -10.24 -4.22
CA GLY A 5 -1.95 -9.24 -5.18
C GLY A 5 -1.72 -9.68 -6.61
N ASP A 6 -2.54 -9.21 -7.55
CA ASP A 6 -2.24 -9.29 -8.98
C ASP A 6 -1.42 -8.05 -9.35
N LEU A 7 -0.36 -8.22 -10.14
CA LEU A 7 0.51 -7.12 -10.56
C LEU A 7 -0.20 -6.09 -11.41
N ASP A 8 -1.26 -6.51 -12.12
CA ASP A 8 -2.03 -5.65 -12.99
C ASP A 8 -3.28 -5.09 -12.28
N ASP A 9 -3.46 -5.37 -10.98
CA ASP A 9 -4.48 -4.74 -10.14
C ASP A 9 -4.27 -3.23 -10.11
N THR A 10 -5.33 -2.48 -10.39
CA THR A 10 -5.36 -1.02 -10.20
C THR A 10 -5.66 -0.71 -8.74
N VAL A 11 -4.73 0.01 -8.09
CA VAL A 11 -4.83 0.45 -6.71
C VAL A 11 -5.15 1.94 -6.69
N THR A 12 -6.15 2.33 -5.91
CA THR A 12 -6.42 3.74 -5.62
C THR A 12 -5.65 4.16 -4.39
N VAL A 13 -4.77 5.15 -4.54
CA VAL A 13 -3.97 5.72 -3.45
C VAL A 13 -4.90 6.44 -2.46
N GLY A 14 -4.87 6.04 -1.20
CA GLY A 14 -5.67 6.64 -0.13
C GLY A 14 -4.89 7.69 0.65
N LYS A 15 -5.36 7.99 1.87
CA LYS A 15 -4.74 9.01 2.75
C LYS A 15 -3.46 8.52 3.42
N GLU A 16 -3.11 7.25 3.27
CA GLU A 16 -1.91 6.65 3.85
C GLU A 16 -0.62 7.36 3.44
N VAL A 17 -0.57 7.88 2.22
CA VAL A 17 0.60 8.64 1.73
C VAL A 17 0.85 9.95 2.50
N LEU A 18 -0.15 10.45 3.23
CA LEU A 18 -0.04 11.63 4.08
C LEU A 18 0.47 11.30 5.49
N MET A 19 0.50 10.01 5.87
CA MET A 19 0.98 9.54 7.18
C MET A 19 2.50 9.36 7.21
N VAL A 20 3.14 9.39 6.04
CA VAL A 20 4.58 9.22 5.89
C VAL A 20 5.33 10.47 6.39
N PRO A 21 6.41 10.33 7.20
CA PRO A 21 7.21 11.46 7.67
C PRO A 21 7.70 12.37 6.53
N TRP A 22 7.72 13.69 6.75
CA TRP A 22 8.02 14.67 5.70
C TRP A 22 9.43 14.48 5.08
N ASP A 23 10.40 14.03 5.86
CA ASP A 23 11.80 13.79 5.51
C ASP A 23 12.08 12.38 4.96
N SER A 24 11.06 11.53 4.82
CA SER A 24 11.24 10.20 4.23
C SER A 24 11.44 10.23 2.71
N SER A 25 12.04 9.17 2.18
CA SER A 25 11.98 8.82 0.76
C SER A 25 10.52 8.58 0.31
N LYS A 26 10.17 9.10 -0.86
CA LYS A 26 8.81 9.07 -1.43
C LYS A 26 8.86 8.85 -2.94
N ALA A 27 7.87 8.16 -3.48
CA ALA A 27 7.53 8.09 -4.89
C ALA A 27 6.63 9.26 -5.34
N TYR A 28 6.19 10.11 -4.40
CA TYR A 28 5.34 11.29 -4.61
C TYR A 28 3.95 10.96 -5.12
N LEU A 29 3.39 9.85 -4.64
CA LEU A 29 2.03 9.44 -4.93
C LEU A 29 1.01 10.44 -4.37
N LYS A 30 -0.14 10.59 -5.04
CA LYS A 30 -1.20 11.52 -4.65
C LYS A 30 -2.48 10.80 -4.29
N VAL A 31 -3.18 11.30 -3.28
CA VAL A 31 -4.52 10.78 -2.89
C VAL A 31 -5.46 10.80 -4.10
N GLY A 32 -6.12 9.66 -4.36
CA GLY A 32 -7.02 9.46 -5.49
C GLY A 32 -6.33 9.05 -6.80
N GLU A 33 -5.00 8.98 -6.83
CA GLU A 33 -4.26 8.45 -7.98
C GLU A 33 -4.58 6.96 -8.18
N GLN A 34 -4.74 6.55 -9.44
CA GLN A 34 -4.91 5.16 -9.82
C GLN A 34 -3.61 4.66 -10.43
N ILE A 35 -3.02 3.65 -9.82
CA ILE A 35 -1.69 3.14 -10.16
C ILE A 35 -1.69 1.61 -10.04
N THR A 36 -0.98 0.92 -10.91
CA THR A 36 -0.92 -0.54 -10.84
C THR A 36 -0.07 -1.02 -9.66
N LEU A 37 -0.36 -2.21 -9.14
CA LEU A 37 0.47 -2.82 -8.09
C LEU A 37 1.93 -3.00 -8.55
N ARG A 38 2.15 -3.26 -9.84
CA ARG A 38 3.47 -3.29 -10.47
C ARG A 38 4.20 -1.96 -10.37
N GLU A 39 3.54 -0.85 -10.69
CA GLU A 39 4.13 0.49 -10.61
C GLU A 39 4.39 0.90 -9.16
N LEU A 40 3.51 0.55 -8.23
CA LEU A 40 3.77 0.73 -6.80
C LEU A 40 5.02 -0.04 -6.34
N LEU A 41 5.21 -1.28 -6.82
CA LEU A 41 6.42 -2.03 -6.54
C LEU A 41 7.67 -1.39 -7.15
N MET A 42 7.58 -0.78 -8.33
CA MET A 42 8.67 0.02 -8.89
C MET A 42 8.95 1.26 -8.03
N GLY A 43 7.91 1.96 -7.55
CA GLY A 43 8.01 3.08 -6.61
C GLY A 43 8.58 2.68 -5.25
N LEU A 44 8.37 1.44 -4.82
CA LEU A 44 9.01 0.89 -3.63
C LEU A 44 10.48 0.55 -3.89
N MET A 45 10.82 -0.02 -5.04
CA MET A 45 12.20 -0.51 -5.29
C MET A 45 13.17 0.58 -5.78
N LEU A 46 12.70 1.55 -6.57
CA LEU A 46 13.57 2.55 -7.19
C LEU A 46 13.83 3.76 -6.28
N PRO A 47 12.82 4.57 -5.89
CA PRO A 47 13.03 5.66 -4.96
C PRO A 47 12.97 5.23 -3.48
N SER A 48 12.77 3.93 -3.17
CA SER A 48 12.49 3.48 -1.80
C SER A 48 11.32 4.25 -1.17
N GLY A 49 10.26 4.47 -1.97
CA GLY A 49 9.14 5.31 -1.58
C GLY A 49 8.33 4.67 -0.46
N ASN A 50 8.34 5.29 0.73
CA ASN A 50 7.53 4.82 1.86
C ASN A 50 6.03 5.02 1.62
N ASP A 51 5.65 6.03 0.86
CA ASP A 51 4.29 6.22 0.36
C ASP A 51 3.82 5.06 -0.53
N ALA A 52 4.69 4.53 -1.38
CA ALA A 52 4.41 3.31 -2.15
C ALA A 52 4.31 2.08 -1.23
N ALA A 53 5.18 1.98 -0.22
CA ALA A 53 5.12 0.90 0.77
C ALA A 53 3.78 0.88 1.52
N ASP A 54 3.35 2.04 2.03
CA ASP A 54 2.11 2.20 2.79
C ASP A 54 0.89 1.92 1.90
N THR A 55 0.89 2.42 0.66
CA THR A 55 -0.18 2.15 -0.31
C THR A 55 -0.31 0.64 -0.58
N ILE A 56 0.81 -0.07 -0.76
CA ILE A 56 0.83 -1.52 -0.94
C ILE A 56 0.28 -2.21 0.32
N ALA A 57 0.71 -1.80 1.52
CA ALA A 57 0.26 -2.39 2.76
C ALA A 57 -1.25 -2.24 2.96
N VAL A 58 -1.79 -1.04 2.74
CA VAL A 58 -3.23 -0.76 2.79
C VAL A 58 -3.99 -1.60 1.77
N TYR A 59 -3.51 -1.69 0.53
CA TYR A 59 -4.14 -2.50 -0.50
C TYR A 59 -4.24 -3.99 -0.10
N ILE A 60 -3.13 -4.57 0.36
CA ILE A 60 -3.09 -5.98 0.78
C ILE A 60 -3.94 -6.19 2.04
N GLY A 61 -3.94 -5.25 2.97
CA GLY A 61 -4.78 -5.29 4.17
C GLY A 61 -6.27 -5.30 3.86
N ARG A 62 -6.72 -4.41 2.95
CA ARG A 62 -8.09 -4.37 2.42
C ARG A 62 -8.49 -5.70 1.78
N LYS A 63 -7.61 -6.25 0.92
CA LYS A 63 -7.83 -7.53 0.26
C LYS A 63 -7.92 -8.70 1.25
N ALA A 64 -7.04 -8.73 2.25
CA ALA A 64 -7.07 -9.72 3.33
C ALA A 64 -8.33 -9.60 4.21
N ALA A 65 -8.86 -8.39 4.39
CA ALA A 65 -10.12 -8.17 5.10
C ALA A 65 -11.37 -8.53 4.27
N GLY A 66 -11.23 -8.68 2.95
CA GLY A 66 -12.36 -8.85 2.03
C GLY A 66 -13.17 -7.56 1.83
N ASP A 67 -12.61 -6.40 2.17
CA ASP A 67 -13.28 -5.10 2.09
C ASP A 67 -12.32 -4.03 1.52
N MET A 68 -12.52 -3.69 0.24
CA MET A 68 -11.75 -2.67 -0.46
C MET A 68 -12.09 -1.23 -0.03
N SER A 69 -13.19 -1.03 0.69
CA SER A 69 -13.60 0.27 1.21
C SER A 69 -13.11 0.53 2.64
N LEU A 70 -12.38 -0.43 3.22
CA LEU A 70 -11.89 -0.33 4.58
C LEU A 70 -10.97 0.88 4.75
N ASP A 71 -11.16 1.59 5.87
CA ASP A 71 -10.32 2.71 6.29
C ASP A 71 -8.82 2.34 6.31
N GLU A 72 -7.96 3.30 5.96
CA GLU A 72 -6.52 3.09 5.79
C GLU A 72 -5.85 2.52 7.05
N THR A 73 -6.20 3.04 8.24
CA THR A 73 -5.62 2.55 9.50
C THR A 73 -6.03 1.12 9.78
N LYS A 74 -7.31 0.79 9.60
CA LYS A 74 -7.81 -0.59 9.79
C LYS A 74 -7.22 -1.56 8.77
N ALA A 75 -7.04 -1.12 7.53
CA ALA A 75 -6.39 -1.91 6.50
C ALA A 75 -4.92 -2.17 6.87
N MET A 76 -4.21 -1.15 7.34
CA MET A 76 -2.84 -1.31 7.84
C MET A 76 -2.77 -2.29 9.01
N ASP A 77 -3.68 -2.21 9.98
CA ASP A 77 -3.76 -3.17 11.09
C ASP A 77 -3.94 -4.61 10.57
N LYS A 78 -4.81 -4.80 9.57
CA LYS A 78 -5.00 -6.11 8.91
C LYS A 78 -3.77 -6.60 8.17
N PHE A 79 -3.02 -5.71 7.53
CA PHE A 79 -1.74 -6.05 6.95
C PHE A 79 -0.73 -6.50 8.02
N VAL A 80 -0.63 -5.79 9.14
CA VAL A 80 0.27 -6.14 10.25
C VAL A 80 -0.12 -7.49 10.87
N GLU A 81 -1.41 -7.74 11.12
CA GLU A 81 -1.91 -9.04 11.56
C GLU A 81 -1.51 -10.17 10.59
N LEU A 82 -1.62 -9.94 9.28
CA LEU A 82 -1.25 -10.90 8.24
C LEU A 82 0.26 -11.19 8.27
N MET A 83 1.10 -10.17 8.45
CA MET A 83 2.57 -10.33 8.51
C MET A 83 3.00 -11.06 9.78
N ASN A 84 2.39 -10.73 10.93
CA ASN A 84 2.70 -11.37 12.21
C ASN A 84 2.30 -12.85 12.25
N LYS A 85 1.25 -13.26 11.52
CA LYS A 85 0.87 -14.69 11.39
C LYS A 85 1.84 -15.50 10.53
N ARG A 86 2.72 -14.85 9.77
CA ARG A 86 3.70 -15.49 8.89
C ARG A 86 5.10 -15.54 9.47
N ALA A 87 5.36 -14.80 10.55
CA ALA A 87 6.61 -14.84 11.31
C ALA A 87 6.69 -16.09 12.17
#